data_AF-A0A7T0BYQ4-F1
#
_entry.id   AF-A0A7T0BYQ4-F1
#
_cell.length_a   1.000
_cell.length_b   1.000
_cell.length_c   1.000
_cell.angle_alpha   90.00
_cell.angle_beta   90.00
_cell.angle_gamma   90.00
#
_symmetry.space_group_name_H-M   'P 1'
#
loop_
_entity.id
_entity.type
_entity.pdbx_description
1 polymer ?
#
loop_
_entity_poly.entity_id
_entity_poly.type
_entity_poly.pdbx_seq_one_letter_code
_entity_poly.pdbx_strand_id
1 'polypeptide(L)'
;MKFPFFVRSLPLLLVLFLPNTAFASDIKEQAEKIVMMLNIVNKEYHEGVKDGKIINADEYGESQVFLAQSEERYQGISEKGQDIKSASKLAAKFKSLSKIIASKKDPAQISKAVQNLNAGLVKQFGLTIFKSPRKPVSLAKGKTIYQKNCVVCHGPTGQGDGPKAKGLEPAPARLADPQLTGDGITDPYDNFQIISVGIANTAMQGWADTLSEEERWDVTFFVRTFSNKLVKLPAIQKAAATENSGATGENPEKVLEEIKNLLEKSRSAYEKEKVRPARLAVIDAYLVFEPVEQVLLEKNRKVGKGIERTFGELQTQMKKKAPYQDIETTINKINLDLKSALPLLQ
;
A
#
# COMPACT_ATOMS: atom_id res chain seq x y z
N MET A 1 -29.60 77.92 -6.75
CA MET A 1 -29.27 76.78 -5.88
C MET A 1 -28.44 75.79 -6.68
N LYS A 2 -27.16 75.60 -6.35
CA LYS A 2 -26.24 74.65 -7.00
C LYS A 2 -26.00 73.49 -6.04
N PHE A 3 -26.32 72.25 -6.44
CA PHE A 3 -26.03 71.03 -5.66
C PHE A 3 -24.58 70.56 -5.92
N PRO A 4 -23.81 70.15 -4.89
CA PRO A 4 -22.45 69.69 -5.07
C PRO A 4 -22.40 68.20 -5.46
N PHE A 5 -21.49 67.86 -6.37
CA PHE A 5 -21.12 66.49 -6.72
C PHE A 5 -20.35 65.83 -5.56
N PHE A 6 -20.90 64.75 -5.00
CA PHE A 6 -20.19 63.86 -4.08
C PHE A 6 -19.55 62.72 -4.87
N VAL A 7 -18.23 62.78 -5.08
CA VAL A 7 -17.46 61.66 -5.63
C VAL A 7 -17.18 60.68 -4.49
N ARG A 8 -17.93 59.57 -4.44
CA ARG A 8 -17.65 58.45 -3.54
C ARG A 8 -16.49 57.63 -4.10
N SER A 9 -15.31 57.78 -3.51
CA SER A 9 -14.18 56.87 -3.66
C SER A 9 -14.53 55.49 -3.11
N LEU A 10 -14.67 54.50 -4.00
CA LEU A 10 -14.90 53.09 -3.66
C LEU A 10 -13.56 52.46 -3.23
N PRO A 11 -13.46 51.80 -2.06
CA PRO A 11 -12.22 51.18 -1.64
C PRO A 11 -11.95 49.95 -2.52
N LEU A 12 -10.77 49.91 -3.14
CA LEU A 12 -10.28 48.76 -3.88
C LEU A 12 -10.03 47.62 -2.88
N LEU A 13 -11.00 46.72 -2.76
CA LEU A 13 -10.88 45.53 -1.92
C LEU A 13 -9.88 44.58 -2.59
N LEU A 14 -8.64 44.56 -2.09
CA LEU A 14 -7.61 43.61 -2.51
C LEU A 14 -8.00 42.22 -1.98
N VAL A 15 -8.75 41.47 -2.77
CA VAL A 15 -9.05 40.06 -2.47
C VAL A 15 -7.76 39.26 -2.64
N LEU A 16 -7.07 38.99 -1.54
CA LEU A 16 -5.98 38.02 -1.50
C LEU A 16 -6.58 36.65 -1.82
N PHE A 17 -6.41 36.19 -3.07
CA PHE A 17 -6.66 34.81 -3.47
C PHE A 17 -5.67 33.91 -2.73
N LEU A 18 -6.05 33.45 -1.53
CA LEU A 18 -5.34 32.36 -0.88
C LEU A 18 -5.62 31.09 -1.70
N PRO A 19 -4.59 30.41 -2.24
CA PRO A 19 -4.80 29.17 -2.95
C PRO A 19 -5.46 28.16 -2.01
N ASN A 20 -6.59 27.62 -2.46
CA ASN A 20 -7.38 26.68 -1.68
C ASN A 20 -6.54 25.41 -1.43
N THR A 21 -6.27 25.09 -0.16
CA THR A 21 -5.30 24.06 0.27
C THR A 21 -5.65 22.67 -0.27
N ALA A 22 -6.94 22.37 -0.44
CA ALA A 22 -7.43 21.13 -1.03
C ALA A 22 -6.97 20.94 -2.50
N PHE A 23 -6.96 22.00 -3.31
CA PHE A 23 -6.51 21.94 -4.70
C PHE A 23 -5.01 21.69 -4.82
N ALA A 24 -4.21 22.29 -3.93
CA ALA A 24 -2.77 22.05 -3.91
C ALA A 24 -2.43 20.61 -3.47
N SER A 25 -3.22 20.04 -2.54
CA SER A 25 -3.07 18.65 -2.11
C SER A 25 -3.39 17.66 -3.24
N ASP A 26 -4.46 17.89 -3.99
CA ASP A 26 -4.85 17.06 -5.13
C ASP A 26 -3.76 17.05 -6.23
N ILE A 27 -3.20 18.21 -6.56
CA ILE A 27 -2.10 18.30 -7.55
C ILE A 27 -0.88 17.49 -7.10
N LYS A 28 -0.52 17.53 -5.81
CA LYS A 28 0.60 16.75 -5.28
C LYS A 28 0.34 15.25 -5.36
N GLU A 29 -0.87 14.82 -4.99
CA GLU A 29 -1.24 13.40 -5.07
C GLU A 29 -1.24 12.89 -6.53
N GLN A 30 -1.74 13.69 -7.48
CA GLN A 30 -1.66 13.35 -8.91
C GLN A 30 -0.20 13.29 -9.39
N ALA A 31 0.66 14.20 -8.94
CA ALA A 31 2.09 14.18 -9.27
C ALA A 31 2.82 12.95 -8.68
N GLU A 32 2.45 12.50 -7.48
CA GLU A 32 2.93 11.25 -6.89
C GLU A 32 2.51 10.03 -7.72
N LYS A 33 1.27 10.01 -8.24
CA LYS A 33 0.82 8.95 -9.17
C LYS A 33 1.69 8.90 -10.42
N ILE A 34 2.04 10.05 -11.00
CA ILE A 34 2.95 10.12 -12.17
C ILE A 34 4.31 9.50 -11.84
N VAL A 35 4.88 9.79 -10.66
CA VAL A 35 6.15 9.18 -10.22
C VAL A 35 6.03 7.66 -10.10
N MET A 36 4.94 7.15 -9.52
CA MET A 36 4.69 5.71 -9.43
C MET A 36 4.56 5.05 -10.81
N MET A 37 3.86 5.69 -11.74
CA MET A 37 3.73 5.20 -13.11
C MET A 37 5.09 5.17 -13.82
N LEU A 38 5.93 6.19 -13.65
CA LEU A 38 7.27 6.23 -14.25
C LEU A 38 8.22 5.16 -13.68
N ASN A 39 8.09 4.83 -12.39
CA ASN A 39 8.81 3.70 -11.81
C ASN A 39 8.37 2.37 -12.47
N ILE A 40 7.07 2.20 -12.75
CA ILE A 40 6.54 1.03 -13.46
C ILE A 40 7.07 1.00 -14.90
N VAL A 41 7.08 2.13 -15.63
CA VAL A 41 7.71 2.23 -16.96
C VAL A 41 9.13 1.67 -16.95
N ASN A 42 9.92 2.03 -15.94
CA ASN A 42 11.28 1.51 -15.82
C ASN A 42 11.30 0.00 -15.65
N LYS A 43 10.46 -0.53 -14.77
CA LYS A 43 10.38 -1.96 -14.47
C LYS A 43 9.94 -2.77 -15.70
N GLU A 44 8.79 -2.43 -16.28
CA GLU A 44 8.24 -3.21 -17.41
C GLU A 44 9.15 -3.13 -18.64
N TYR A 45 9.88 -2.04 -18.83
CA TYR A 45 10.89 -2.00 -19.88
C TYR A 45 12.05 -2.98 -19.65
N HIS A 46 12.54 -3.13 -18.41
CA HIS A 46 13.62 -4.08 -18.09
C HIS A 46 13.17 -5.54 -18.27
N GLU A 47 11.89 -5.82 -18.03
CA GLU A 47 11.31 -7.14 -18.23
C GLU A 47 10.96 -7.41 -19.70
N GLY A 48 10.59 -6.36 -20.44
CA GLY A 48 10.21 -6.43 -21.85
C GLY A 48 11.36 -6.44 -22.84
N VAL A 49 12.51 -5.81 -22.53
CA VAL A 49 13.62 -5.60 -23.47
C VAL A 49 14.95 -6.05 -22.90
N LYS A 50 15.67 -6.88 -23.67
CA LYS A 50 17.04 -7.31 -23.36
C LYS A 50 17.91 -7.25 -24.61
N ASP A 51 19.10 -6.66 -24.49
CA ASP A 51 20.10 -6.57 -25.55
C ASP A 51 19.56 -6.03 -26.89
N GLY A 52 18.71 -5.00 -26.83
CA GLY A 52 18.12 -4.40 -28.04
C GLY A 52 16.88 -5.10 -28.58
N LYS A 53 16.48 -6.23 -27.99
CA LYS A 53 15.39 -7.10 -28.46
C LYS A 53 14.25 -7.12 -27.46
N ILE A 54 13.02 -7.15 -28.00
CA ILE A 54 11.83 -7.41 -27.18
C ILE A 54 11.84 -8.89 -26.83
N ILE A 55 11.93 -9.19 -25.54
CA ILE A 55 11.86 -10.54 -24.98
C ILE A 55 10.49 -10.84 -24.37
N ASN A 56 9.74 -9.79 -23.98
CA ASN A 56 8.34 -9.88 -23.59
C ASN A 56 7.58 -8.69 -24.21
N ALA A 57 6.66 -8.98 -25.13
CA ALA A 57 5.94 -7.96 -25.88
C ALA A 57 4.90 -7.22 -25.03
N ASP A 58 4.31 -7.91 -24.05
CA ASP A 58 3.29 -7.35 -23.17
C ASP A 58 3.94 -6.30 -22.25
N GLU A 59 5.03 -6.65 -21.56
CA GLU A 59 5.76 -5.72 -20.66
C GLU A 59 6.32 -4.52 -21.42
N TYR A 60 6.84 -4.75 -22.64
CA TYR A 60 7.27 -3.64 -23.48
C TYR A 60 6.09 -2.72 -23.83
N GLY A 61 4.94 -3.28 -24.19
CA GLY A 61 3.71 -2.53 -24.44
C GLY A 61 3.22 -1.76 -23.23
N GLU A 62 3.20 -2.38 -22.04
CA GLU A 62 2.83 -1.75 -20.78
C GLU A 62 3.74 -0.55 -20.47
N SER A 63 5.04 -0.67 -20.68
CA SER A 63 5.98 0.44 -20.49
C SER A 63 5.63 1.67 -21.34
N GLN A 64 5.15 1.45 -22.57
CA GLN A 64 4.75 2.55 -23.47
C GLN A 64 3.43 3.18 -23.02
N VAL A 65 2.47 2.37 -22.57
CA VAL A 65 1.15 2.84 -22.13
C VAL A 65 1.25 3.62 -20.83
N PHE A 66 1.99 3.11 -19.84
CA PHE A 66 2.23 3.85 -18.59
C PHE A 66 2.94 5.17 -18.85
N LEU A 67 3.90 5.21 -19.78
CA LEU A 67 4.55 6.45 -20.15
C LEU A 67 3.55 7.45 -20.75
N ALA A 68 2.73 7.03 -21.71
CA ALA A 68 1.75 7.89 -22.36
C ALA A 68 0.74 8.46 -21.34
N GLN A 69 0.19 7.62 -20.47
CA GLN A 69 -0.75 8.05 -19.43
C GLN A 69 -0.09 8.98 -18.40
N SER A 70 1.18 8.72 -18.06
CA SER A 70 1.93 9.60 -17.15
C SER A 70 2.20 10.98 -17.76
N GLU A 71 2.45 11.05 -19.07
CA GLU A 71 2.59 12.32 -19.81
C GLU A 71 1.26 13.07 -19.87
N GLU A 72 0.16 12.39 -20.16
CA GLU A 72 -1.19 12.98 -20.18
C GLU A 72 -1.58 13.56 -18.82
N ARG A 73 -1.38 12.79 -17.75
CA ARG A 73 -1.60 13.27 -16.37
C ARG A 73 -0.73 14.48 -16.05
N TYR A 74 0.54 14.44 -16.47
CA TYR A 74 1.46 15.57 -16.29
C TYR A 74 0.94 16.82 -16.98
N GLN A 75 0.49 16.73 -18.24
CA GLN A 75 -0.08 17.85 -18.97
C GLN A 75 -1.25 18.46 -18.19
N GLY A 76 -2.20 17.62 -17.73
CA GLY A 76 -3.38 18.07 -16.99
C GLY A 76 -3.10 18.79 -15.67
N ILE A 77 -2.00 18.47 -14.97
CA ILE A 77 -1.60 19.18 -13.74
C ILE A 77 -0.65 20.35 -14.00
N SER A 78 0.14 20.28 -15.07
CA SER A 78 1.12 21.31 -15.43
C SER A 78 0.47 22.58 -15.96
N GLU A 79 -0.64 22.46 -16.68
CA GLU A 79 -1.45 23.60 -17.16
C GLU A 79 -2.11 24.38 -16.01
N LYS A 80 -2.34 23.71 -14.88
CA LYS A 80 -2.90 24.29 -13.65
C LYS A 80 -1.81 24.89 -12.75
N GLY A 81 -0.54 24.55 -12.98
CA GLY A 81 0.61 24.99 -12.20
C GLY A 81 1.21 26.29 -12.73
N GLN A 82 1.54 27.23 -11.85
CA GLN A 82 1.92 28.61 -12.18
C GLN A 82 3.28 28.80 -12.90
N ASP A 83 4.03 27.74 -13.28
CA ASP A 83 5.34 27.83 -13.95
C ASP A 83 5.38 27.11 -15.31
N ILE A 84 5.05 27.87 -16.36
CA ILE A 84 5.03 27.43 -17.77
C ILE A 84 6.42 26.98 -18.28
N LYS A 85 7.52 27.57 -17.79
CA LYS A 85 8.87 27.24 -18.26
C LYS A 85 9.33 25.89 -17.72
N SER A 86 9.11 25.64 -16.44
CA SER A 86 9.37 24.32 -15.85
C SER A 86 8.47 23.25 -16.46
N ALA A 87 7.20 23.61 -16.75
CA ALA A 87 6.26 22.74 -17.45
C ALA A 87 6.78 22.25 -18.81
N SER A 88 7.24 23.19 -19.65
CA SER A 88 7.81 22.91 -20.96
C SER A 88 9.04 22.00 -20.89
N LYS A 89 9.91 22.19 -19.89
CA LYS A 89 11.15 21.42 -19.73
C LYS A 89 10.90 19.96 -19.35
N LEU A 90 9.96 19.66 -18.45
CA LEU A 90 9.64 18.26 -18.14
C LEU A 90 8.83 17.60 -19.25
N ALA A 91 7.92 18.32 -19.93
CA ALA A 91 7.24 17.80 -21.11
C ALA A 91 8.23 17.33 -22.20
N ALA A 92 9.32 18.07 -22.43
CA ALA A 92 10.39 17.64 -23.32
C ALA A 92 11.10 16.35 -22.86
N LYS A 93 11.20 16.11 -21.55
CA LYS A 93 11.79 14.88 -20.99
C LYS A 93 10.88 13.66 -21.18
N PHE A 94 9.55 13.79 -21.05
CA PHE A 94 8.61 12.71 -21.40
C PHE A 94 8.79 12.28 -22.86
N LYS A 95 8.79 13.25 -23.79
CA LYS A 95 9.05 13.01 -25.22
C LYS A 95 10.41 12.37 -25.47
N SER A 96 11.45 12.78 -24.75
CA SER A 96 12.77 12.15 -24.85
C SER A 96 12.73 10.71 -24.36
N LEU A 97 12.08 10.42 -23.23
CA LEU A 97 11.97 9.07 -22.69
C LEU A 97 11.22 8.16 -23.66
N SER A 98 10.12 8.64 -24.25
CA SER A 98 9.36 7.92 -25.29
C SER A 98 10.25 7.53 -26.48
N LYS A 99 11.10 8.45 -26.96
CA LYS A 99 12.07 8.15 -28.03
C LYS A 99 13.11 7.11 -27.62
N ILE A 100 13.59 7.14 -26.37
CA ILE A 100 14.57 6.15 -25.89
C ILE A 100 13.91 4.76 -25.81
N ILE A 101 12.69 4.66 -25.27
CA ILE A 101 11.92 3.40 -25.23
C ILE A 101 11.68 2.86 -26.64
N ALA A 102 11.30 3.72 -27.59
CA ALA A 102 11.10 3.32 -28.98
C ALA A 102 12.38 2.78 -29.65
N SER A 103 13.54 3.28 -29.22
CA SER A 103 14.85 2.84 -29.71
C SER A 103 15.28 1.46 -29.19
N LYS A 104 14.56 0.91 -28.20
CA LYS A 104 14.80 -0.43 -27.61
C LYS A 104 16.22 -0.61 -27.05
N LYS A 105 16.91 0.49 -26.74
CA LYS A 105 18.30 0.51 -26.29
C LYS A 105 18.44 0.09 -24.82
N ASP A 106 19.69 0.05 -24.37
CA ASP A 106 20.12 -0.30 -23.02
C ASP A 106 19.15 0.17 -21.90
N PRO A 107 18.58 -0.76 -21.10
CA PRO A 107 17.73 -0.45 -19.95
C PRO A 107 18.35 0.53 -18.93
N ALA A 108 19.68 0.62 -18.84
CA ALA A 108 20.34 1.61 -17.99
C ALA A 108 20.03 3.07 -18.42
N GLN A 109 19.81 3.32 -19.71
CA GLN A 109 19.43 4.64 -20.21
C GLN A 109 18.00 5.01 -19.78
N ILE A 110 17.10 4.03 -19.77
CA ILE A 110 15.73 4.19 -19.27
C ILE A 110 15.74 4.51 -17.78
N SER A 111 16.49 3.73 -16.98
CA SER A 111 16.67 3.99 -15.54
C SER A 111 17.12 5.42 -15.28
N LYS A 112 18.15 5.89 -16.00
CA LYS A 112 18.66 7.26 -15.86
C LYS A 112 17.65 8.32 -16.30
N ALA A 113 16.91 8.09 -17.38
CA ALA A 113 15.91 9.02 -17.87
C ALA A 113 14.72 9.14 -16.90
N VAL A 114 14.23 8.01 -16.39
CA VAL A 114 13.16 7.94 -15.38
C VAL A 114 13.59 8.63 -14.08
N GLN A 115 14.78 8.35 -13.55
CA GLN A 115 15.30 9.01 -12.35
C GLN A 115 15.38 10.53 -12.51
N ASN A 116 15.86 11.00 -13.67
CA ASN A 116 15.95 12.43 -13.97
C ASN A 116 14.58 13.10 -14.14
N LEU A 117 13.58 12.36 -14.61
CA LEU A 117 12.21 12.84 -14.75
C LEU A 117 11.53 12.91 -13.38
N ASN A 118 11.63 11.86 -12.58
CA ASN A 118 11.14 11.80 -11.20
C ASN A 118 11.74 12.90 -10.33
N ALA A 119 13.06 13.12 -10.39
CA ALA A 119 13.71 14.21 -9.66
C ALA A 119 13.17 15.60 -10.08
N GLY A 120 12.85 15.75 -11.38
CA GLY A 120 12.19 16.94 -11.91
C GLY A 120 10.80 17.15 -11.33
N LEU A 121 9.97 16.11 -11.30
CA LEU A 121 8.61 16.13 -10.75
C LEU A 121 8.63 16.45 -9.24
N VAL A 122 9.49 15.76 -8.49
CA VAL A 122 9.68 16.00 -7.05
C VAL A 122 10.02 17.46 -6.77
N LYS A 123 10.94 18.02 -7.55
CA LYS A 123 11.33 19.43 -7.41
C LYS A 123 10.20 20.38 -7.82
N GLN A 124 9.54 20.14 -8.94
CA GLN A 124 8.51 21.05 -9.48
C GLN A 124 7.29 21.14 -8.57
N PHE A 125 6.84 20.02 -7.99
CA PHE A 125 5.63 19.97 -7.18
C PHE A 125 5.91 19.94 -5.66
N GLY A 126 7.18 20.00 -5.24
CA GLY A 126 7.57 19.93 -3.84
C GLY A 126 7.04 18.66 -3.16
N LEU A 127 7.31 17.52 -3.81
CA LEU A 127 6.86 16.20 -3.36
C LEU A 127 7.81 15.61 -2.34
N THR A 128 7.26 14.78 -1.46
CA THR A 128 8.04 13.88 -0.61
C THR A 128 7.56 12.46 -0.89
N ILE A 129 8.36 11.68 -1.61
CA ILE A 129 7.97 10.31 -1.97
C ILE A 129 8.29 9.37 -0.82
N PHE A 130 7.25 8.84 -0.18
CA PHE A 130 7.38 7.84 0.86
C PHE A 130 7.27 6.45 0.25
N LYS A 131 8.37 5.69 0.31
CA LYS A 131 8.42 4.28 -0.11
C LYS A 131 8.05 3.30 1.01
N SER A 132 7.60 3.82 2.15
CA SER A 132 7.19 3.04 3.30
C SER A 132 6.00 3.72 4.00
N PRO A 133 5.14 2.95 4.68
CA PRO A 133 4.04 3.50 5.46
C PRO A 133 4.52 4.55 6.47
N ARG A 134 3.78 5.65 6.57
CA ARG A 134 4.02 6.73 7.56
C ARG A 134 3.29 6.50 8.88
N LYS A 135 2.29 5.63 8.86
CA LYS A 135 1.49 5.20 10.01
C LYS A 135 1.62 3.69 10.19
N PRO A 136 1.32 3.16 11.39
CA PRO A 136 1.26 1.72 11.57
C PRO A 136 0.28 1.12 10.55
N VAL A 137 0.74 0.09 9.87
CA VAL A 137 -0.08 -0.71 8.94
C VAL A 137 -1.03 -1.55 9.76
N SER A 138 -2.31 -1.59 9.40
CA SER A 138 -3.30 -2.50 9.99
C SER A 138 -3.68 -3.59 9.00
N LEU A 139 -3.22 -4.81 9.25
CA LEU A 139 -3.58 -5.97 8.43
C LEU A 139 -5.09 -6.30 8.51
N ALA A 140 -5.78 -5.95 9.60
CA ALA A 140 -7.23 -6.12 9.74
C ALA A 140 -8.02 -5.20 8.81
N LYS A 141 -7.62 -3.92 8.74
CA LYS A 141 -8.18 -2.98 7.77
C LYS A 141 -7.85 -3.43 6.35
N GLY A 142 -6.62 -3.86 6.11
CA GLY A 142 -6.18 -4.42 4.83
C GLY A 142 -7.02 -5.61 4.36
N LYS A 143 -7.32 -6.55 5.28
CA LYS A 143 -8.23 -7.68 5.03
C LYS A 143 -9.63 -7.22 4.65
N THR A 144 -10.16 -6.23 5.37
CA THR A 144 -11.51 -5.68 5.11
C THR A 144 -11.58 -5.02 3.73
N ILE A 145 -10.57 -4.23 3.37
CA ILE A 145 -10.44 -3.60 2.05
C ILE A 145 -10.33 -4.68 0.97
N TYR A 146 -9.49 -5.69 1.18
CA TYR A 146 -9.32 -6.79 0.23
C TYR A 146 -10.63 -7.55 -0.02
N GLN A 147 -11.35 -7.89 1.05
CA GLN A 147 -12.64 -8.58 0.96
C GLN A 147 -13.71 -7.74 0.24
N LYS A 148 -13.70 -6.42 0.42
CA LYS A 148 -14.65 -5.53 -0.23
C LYS A 148 -14.34 -5.32 -1.73
N ASN A 149 -13.06 -5.21 -2.06
CA ASN A 149 -12.64 -4.62 -3.34
C ASN A 149 -11.87 -5.61 -4.25
N CYS A 150 -11.03 -6.47 -3.68
CA CYS A 150 -10.03 -7.23 -4.43
C CYS A 150 -10.43 -8.70 -4.62
N VAL A 151 -11.17 -9.28 -3.66
CA VAL A 151 -11.51 -10.71 -3.61
C VAL A 151 -12.31 -11.19 -4.83
N VAL A 152 -13.08 -10.28 -5.44
CA VAL A 152 -13.94 -10.59 -6.58
C VAL A 152 -13.15 -11.05 -7.81
N CYS A 153 -11.92 -10.57 -7.97
CA CYS A 153 -11.00 -10.97 -9.04
C CYS A 153 -9.91 -11.90 -8.52
N HIS A 154 -9.27 -11.59 -7.39
CA HIS A 154 -8.10 -12.34 -6.92
C HIS A 154 -8.42 -13.55 -6.03
N GLY A 155 -9.67 -13.72 -5.61
CA GLY A 155 -10.14 -14.85 -4.80
C GLY A 155 -9.78 -14.76 -3.32
N PRO A 156 -10.42 -15.54 -2.44
CA PRO A 156 -10.23 -15.45 -0.98
C PRO A 156 -8.84 -15.93 -0.50
N THR A 157 -8.05 -16.55 -1.37
CA THR A 157 -6.68 -17.00 -1.09
C THR A 157 -5.64 -16.33 -1.96
N GLY A 158 -5.99 -15.28 -2.71
CA GLY A 158 -5.06 -14.64 -3.64
C GLY A 158 -4.62 -15.56 -4.78
N GLN A 159 -5.45 -16.53 -5.18
CA GLN A 159 -5.08 -17.50 -6.22
C GLN A 159 -5.41 -17.03 -7.63
N GLY A 160 -5.98 -15.84 -7.79
CA GLY A 160 -6.45 -15.35 -9.09
C GLY A 160 -7.73 -16.07 -9.55
N ASP A 161 -8.47 -16.68 -8.61
CA ASP A 161 -9.62 -17.55 -8.86
C ASP A 161 -10.94 -16.94 -8.37
N GLY A 162 -11.00 -15.61 -8.27
CA GLY A 162 -12.21 -14.90 -7.89
C GLY A 162 -13.36 -15.15 -8.88
N PRO A 163 -14.62 -14.92 -8.48
CA PRO A 163 -15.78 -15.17 -9.33
C PRO A 163 -15.75 -14.42 -10.68
N LYS A 164 -15.05 -13.27 -10.77
CA LYS A 164 -14.86 -12.53 -12.03
C LYS A 164 -13.62 -12.96 -12.83
N ALA A 165 -12.74 -13.80 -12.29
CA ALA A 165 -11.46 -14.12 -12.93
C ALA A 165 -11.61 -14.78 -14.31
N LYS A 166 -12.61 -15.65 -14.49
CA LYS A 166 -12.79 -16.45 -15.72
C LYS A 166 -13.08 -15.65 -17.00
N GLY A 167 -13.44 -14.37 -16.88
CA GLY A 167 -13.78 -13.51 -18.02
C GLY A 167 -12.77 -12.38 -18.26
N LEU A 168 -11.61 -12.41 -17.60
CA LEU A 168 -10.61 -11.35 -17.67
C LEU A 168 -9.39 -11.83 -18.46
N GLU A 169 -8.97 -11.00 -19.42
CA GLU A 169 -7.73 -11.17 -20.16
C GLU A 169 -6.91 -9.87 -20.02
N PRO A 170 -5.68 -9.93 -19.47
CA PRO A 170 -5.05 -11.10 -18.87
C PRO A 170 -5.77 -11.56 -17.58
N ALA A 171 -5.60 -12.84 -17.24
CA ALA A 171 -6.12 -13.39 -15.99
C ALA A 171 -5.55 -12.65 -14.76
N PRO A 172 -6.32 -12.52 -13.66
CA PRO A 172 -5.82 -11.86 -12.46
C PRO A 172 -4.56 -12.53 -11.90
N ALA A 173 -3.58 -11.72 -11.51
CA ALA A 173 -2.35 -12.21 -10.92
C ALA A 173 -2.61 -13.09 -9.69
N ARG A 174 -1.82 -14.16 -9.58
CA ARG A 174 -1.83 -15.07 -8.43
C ARG A 174 -1.05 -14.44 -7.28
N LEU A 175 -1.73 -13.65 -6.46
CA LEU A 175 -1.16 -12.94 -5.31
C LEU A 175 -0.49 -13.86 -4.26
N ALA A 176 -0.77 -15.16 -4.24
CA ALA A 176 -0.03 -16.12 -3.42
C ALA A 176 1.35 -16.51 -4.00
N ASP A 177 1.73 -15.96 -5.15
CA ASP A 177 3.05 -16.13 -5.72
C ASP A 177 4.09 -15.28 -4.97
N PRO A 178 5.09 -15.91 -4.32
CA PRO A 178 6.13 -15.18 -3.58
C PRO A 178 6.95 -14.25 -4.47
N GLN A 179 7.12 -14.54 -5.76
CA GLN A 179 7.86 -13.64 -6.65
C GLN A 179 7.11 -12.32 -6.94
N LEU A 180 5.77 -12.34 -6.85
CA LEU A 180 4.93 -11.17 -7.14
C LEU A 180 4.66 -10.33 -5.90
N THR A 181 4.39 -10.96 -4.76
CA THR A 181 3.88 -10.27 -3.57
C THR A 181 4.77 -10.44 -2.34
N GLY A 182 5.88 -11.17 -2.42
CA GLY A 182 6.87 -11.15 -1.35
C GLY A 182 7.59 -12.46 -1.09
N ASP A 183 8.87 -12.47 -1.43
CA ASP A 183 9.85 -13.50 -1.10
C ASP A 183 11.10 -12.90 -0.42
N GLY A 184 10.95 -11.86 0.40
CA GLY A 184 12.10 -11.17 1.00
C GLY A 184 12.98 -10.39 0.02
N ILE A 185 12.80 -10.58 -1.30
CA ILE A 185 13.46 -9.84 -2.38
C ILE A 185 12.50 -8.78 -2.96
N THR A 186 11.20 -9.11 -3.10
CA THR A 186 10.19 -8.14 -3.60
C THR A 186 9.97 -6.97 -2.63
N ASP A 187 10.09 -5.73 -3.12
CA ASP A 187 9.83 -4.51 -2.35
C ASP A 187 8.32 -4.31 -2.12
N PRO A 188 7.83 -4.11 -0.87
CA PRO A 188 6.44 -3.73 -0.61
C PRO A 188 5.97 -2.52 -1.42
N TYR A 189 6.88 -1.59 -1.74
CA TYR A 189 6.54 -0.41 -2.52
C TYR A 189 6.12 -0.77 -3.95
N ASP A 190 6.66 -1.82 -4.56
CA ASP A 190 6.23 -2.27 -5.90
C ASP A 190 4.75 -2.67 -5.88
N ASN A 191 4.33 -3.43 -4.86
CA ASN A 191 2.93 -3.81 -4.69
C ASN A 191 2.04 -2.58 -4.43
N PHE A 192 2.50 -1.66 -3.59
CA PHE A 192 1.80 -0.41 -3.30
C PHE A 192 1.58 0.42 -4.56
N GLN A 193 2.58 0.52 -5.44
CA GLN A 193 2.49 1.24 -6.70
C GLN A 193 1.42 0.62 -7.61
N ILE A 194 1.45 -0.70 -7.81
CA ILE A 194 0.46 -1.39 -8.65
C ILE A 194 -0.96 -1.22 -8.09
N ILE A 195 -1.15 -1.34 -6.77
CA ILE A 195 -2.45 -1.09 -6.13
C ILE A 195 -2.88 0.37 -6.34
N SER A 196 -1.94 1.31 -6.30
CA SER A 196 -2.22 2.74 -6.44
C SER A 196 -2.67 3.11 -7.85
N VAL A 197 -1.93 2.68 -8.87
CA VAL A 197 -2.13 3.17 -10.25
C VAL A 197 -2.80 2.16 -11.17
N GLY A 198 -2.92 0.90 -10.76
CA GLY A 198 -3.48 -0.20 -11.56
C GLY A 198 -2.46 -0.78 -12.53
N ILE A 199 -2.94 -1.64 -13.43
CA ILE A 199 -2.16 -2.21 -14.54
C ILE A 199 -2.85 -1.83 -15.85
N ALA A 200 -2.11 -1.17 -16.72
CA ALA A 200 -2.61 -0.67 -17.99
C ALA A 200 -3.17 -1.81 -18.86
N ASN A 201 -4.29 -1.56 -19.57
CA ASN A 201 -4.96 -2.53 -20.44
C ASN A 201 -5.43 -3.83 -19.74
N THR A 202 -5.62 -3.80 -18.42
CA THR A 202 -6.20 -4.92 -17.66
C THR A 202 -7.43 -4.45 -16.88
N ALA A 203 -8.13 -5.40 -16.25
CA ALA A 203 -9.21 -5.07 -15.31
C ALA A 203 -8.71 -4.58 -13.93
N MET A 204 -7.39 -4.57 -13.69
CA MET A 204 -6.82 -4.08 -12.45
C MET A 204 -6.76 -2.55 -12.45
N GLN A 205 -7.84 -1.92 -11.99
CA GLN A 205 -7.92 -0.46 -11.83
C GLN A 205 -6.98 0.05 -10.72
N GLY A 206 -6.62 1.33 -10.81
CA GLY A 206 -5.91 2.04 -9.75
C GLY A 206 -6.84 2.44 -8.62
N TRP A 207 -6.39 2.27 -7.37
CA TRP A 207 -7.18 2.55 -6.17
C TRP A 207 -6.87 3.90 -5.52
N ALA A 208 -5.91 4.65 -6.06
CA ALA A 208 -5.48 5.91 -5.45
C ALA A 208 -6.53 7.02 -5.46
N ASP A 209 -7.60 6.92 -6.25
CA ASP A 209 -8.73 7.88 -6.23
C ASP A 209 -9.87 7.44 -5.29
N THR A 210 -9.74 6.26 -4.65
CA THR A 210 -10.80 5.66 -3.82
C THR A 210 -10.33 5.28 -2.42
N LEU A 211 -9.06 4.87 -2.28
CA LEU A 211 -8.43 4.48 -1.03
C LEU A 211 -7.36 5.51 -0.66
N SER A 212 -7.36 5.93 0.60
CA SER A 212 -6.28 6.73 1.17
C SER A 212 -4.94 6.01 1.07
N GLU A 213 -3.84 6.75 1.20
CA GLU A 213 -2.48 6.17 1.23
C GLU A 213 -2.35 5.11 2.34
N GLU A 214 -2.93 5.37 3.51
CA GLU A 214 -2.94 4.44 4.65
C GLU A 214 -3.67 3.15 4.32
N GLU A 215 -4.88 3.25 3.76
CA GLU A 215 -5.65 2.08 3.34
C GLU A 215 -4.94 1.28 2.24
N ARG A 216 -4.23 1.96 1.33
CA ARG A 216 -3.41 1.31 0.31
C ARG A 216 -2.23 0.57 0.92
N TRP A 217 -1.56 1.12 1.92
CA TRP A 217 -0.52 0.41 2.66
C TRP A 217 -1.08 -0.78 3.45
N ASP A 218 -2.23 -0.62 4.11
CA ASP A 218 -2.92 -1.69 4.83
C ASP A 218 -3.21 -2.89 3.92
N VAL A 219 -3.84 -2.64 2.76
CA VAL A 219 -4.16 -3.72 1.80
C VAL A 219 -2.90 -4.26 1.12
N THR A 220 -1.88 -3.42 0.89
CA THR A 220 -0.59 -3.88 0.36
C THR A 220 -0.01 -4.95 1.26
N PHE A 221 0.19 -4.66 2.55
CA PHE A 221 0.78 -5.62 3.48
C PHE A 221 -0.13 -6.83 3.72
N PHE A 222 -1.46 -6.66 3.70
CA PHE A 222 -2.37 -7.80 3.74
C PHE A 222 -2.18 -8.75 2.54
N VAL A 223 -2.09 -8.23 1.32
CA VAL A 223 -1.84 -9.03 0.11
C VAL A 223 -0.55 -9.85 0.23
N ARG A 224 0.51 -9.27 0.80
CA ARG A 224 1.79 -9.96 1.00
C ARG A 224 1.68 -11.17 1.94
N THR A 225 0.63 -11.27 2.77
CA THR A 225 0.41 -12.43 3.66
C THR A 225 0.05 -13.72 2.91
N PHE A 226 -0.40 -13.63 1.64
CA PHE A 226 -0.73 -14.82 0.85
C PHE A 226 0.50 -15.65 0.48
N SER A 227 1.62 -14.98 0.20
CA SER A 227 2.87 -15.62 -0.22
C SER A 227 3.93 -15.63 0.88
N ASN A 228 3.90 -14.68 1.81
CA ASN A 228 4.83 -14.57 2.91
C ASN A 228 4.18 -14.96 4.25
N LYS A 229 4.73 -16.01 4.88
CA LYS A 229 4.26 -16.52 6.19
C LYS A 229 4.57 -15.59 7.36
N LEU A 230 5.58 -14.75 7.22
CA LEU A 230 6.08 -13.85 8.27
C LEU A 230 6.30 -12.47 7.64
N VAL A 231 5.21 -11.85 7.19
CA VAL A 231 5.25 -10.46 6.72
C VAL A 231 5.76 -9.60 7.86
N LYS A 232 6.99 -9.09 7.73
CA LYS A 232 7.54 -8.12 8.66
C LYS A 232 6.91 -6.78 8.36
N LEU A 233 6.11 -6.28 9.30
CA LEU A 233 5.59 -4.93 9.22
C LEU A 233 6.75 -3.93 9.40
N PRO A 234 6.74 -2.81 8.65
CA PRO A 234 7.80 -1.85 8.71
C PRO A 234 7.77 -1.14 10.07
N ALA A 235 8.93 -0.99 10.69
CA ALA A 235 9.06 -0.08 11.83
C ALA A 235 8.75 1.34 11.34
N ILE A 236 7.84 2.04 12.01
CA ILE A 236 7.42 3.39 11.63
C ILE A 236 8.67 4.30 11.65
N GLN A 237 9.04 4.86 10.49
CA GLN A 237 9.98 5.97 10.48
C GLN A 237 9.26 7.15 11.15
N LYS A 238 9.70 7.53 12.36
CA LYS A 238 9.24 8.74 13.05
C LYS A 238 9.50 9.96 12.16
N ALA A 239 8.49 10.37 11.40
CA ALA A 239 8.46 11.67 10.76
C ALA A 239 7.01 12.18 10.75
N ALA A 240 6.75 13.15 11.63
CA ALA A 240 5.67 14.13 11.57
C ALA A 240 4.22 13.64 11.75
N ALA A 241 3.94 12.85 12.77
CA ALA A 241 2.59 12.74 13.34
C ALA A 241 2.54 13.44 14.72
N THR A 242 2.55 14.76 14.71
CA THR A 242 1.79 15.50 15.72
C THR A 242 0.34 15.47 15.28
N GLU A 243 -0.52 15.10 16.23
CA GLU A 243 -1.98 15.09 16.21
C GLU A 243 -2.66 13.78 15.77
N ASN A 244 -3.38 13.22 16.76
CA ASN A 244 -4.30 12.09 16.74
C ASN A 244 -3.72 10.66 16.69
N SER A 245 -2.83 10.36 17.65
CA SER A 245 -2.76 9.01 18.25
C SER A 245 -3.92 8.84 19.25
N GLY A 246 -5.12 8.60 18.72
CA GLY A 246 -6.27 8.14 19.49
C GLY A 246 -6.28 6.62 19.59
N ALA A 247 -5.38 6.06 20.39
CA ALA A 247 -5.49 4.70 20.92
C ALA A 247 -5.85 4.79 22.40
N THR A 248 -7.02 5.35 22.71
CA THR A 248 -7.62 5.30 24.05
C THR A 248 -9.14 5.26 23.89
N GLY A 249 -9.72 4.07 24.04
CA GLY A 249 -11.18 3.93 24.01
C GLY A 249 -11.71 2.52 24.28
N GLU A 250 -10.96 1.46 23.97
CA GLU A 250 -11.41 0.09 24.25
C GLU A 250 -10.76 -0.48 25.51
N ASN A 251 -11.58 -1.08 26.37
CA ASN A 251 -11.14 -1.79 27.57
C ASN A 251 -10.18 -2.93 27.17
N PRO A 252 -8.91 -2.94 27.64
CA PRO A 252 -7.95 -4.00 27.35
C PRO A 252 -8.47 -5.42 27.62
N GLU A 253 -9.32 -5.58 28.63
CA GLU A 253 -9.94 -6.87 28.99
C GLU A 253 -10.84 -7.39 27.86
N LYS A 254 -11.57 -6.50 27.18
CA LYS A 254 -12.45 -6.84 26.06
C LYS A 254 -11.64 -7.28 24.84
N VAL A 255 -10.53 -6.59 24.57
CA VAL A 255 -9.61 -6.92 23.48
C VAL A 255 -8.97 -8.30 23.72
N LEU A 256 -8.52 -8.57 24.94
CA LEU A 256 -7.96 -9.88 25.30
C LEU A 256 -8.99 -11.02 25.21
N GLU A 257 -10.24 -10.77 25.59
CA GLU A 257 -11.31 -11.77 25.47
C GLU A 257 -11.65 -12.06 24.00
N GLU A 258 -11.60 -11.06 23.11
CA GLU A 258 -11.78 -11.27 21.67
C GLU A 258 -10.66 -12.13 21.07
N ILE A 259 -9.39 -11.88 21.43
CA ILE A 259 -8.25 -12.70 21.00
C ILE A 259 -8.45 -14.15 21.43
N LYS A 260 -8.85 -14.36 22.69
CA LYS A 260 -9.11 -15.69 23.25
C LYS A 260 -10.25 -16.42 22.51
N ASN A 261 -11.33 -15.72 22.18
CA ASN A 261 -12.45 -16.28 21.41
C ASN A 261 -12.01 -16.71 20.00
N LEU A 262 -11.16 -15.93 19.34
CA LEU A 262 -10.61 -16.26 18.03
C LEU A 262 -9.64 -17.46 18.11
N LEU A 263 -8.84 -17.55 19.16
CA LEU A 263 -7.99 -18.72 19.41
C LEU A 263 -8.81 -19.98 19.69
N GLU A 264 -9.94 -19.87 20.40
CA GLU A 264 -10.83 -21.00 20.63
C GLU A 264 -11.54 -21.45 19.35
N LYS A 265 -11.98 -20.48 18.51
CA LYS A 265 -12.47 -20.76 17.16
C LYS A 265 -11.41 -21.48 16.32
N SER A 266 -10.15 -21.08 16.45
CA SER A 266 -9.04 -21.74 15.78
C SER A 266 -8.87 -23.19 16.25
N ARG A 267 -8.85 -23.40 17.57
CA ARG A 267 -8.77 -24.73 18.20
C ARG A 267 -9.89 -25.65 17.71
N SER A 268 -11.14 -25.22 17.81
CA SER A 268 -12.30 -26.04 17.38
C SER A 268 -12.27 -26.35 15.88
N ALA A 269 -11.80 -25.41 15.05
CA ALA A 269 -11.63 -25.67 13.63
C ALA A 269 -10.51 -26.70 13.37
N TYR A 270 -9.42 -26.63 14.11
CA TYR A 270 -8.28 -27.54 13.95
C TYR A 270 -8.60 -28.96 14.42
N GLU A 271 -9.34 -29.11 15.52
CA GLU A 271 -9.86 -30.38 16.03
C GLU A 271 -10.73 -31.10 14.98
N LYS A 272 -11.53 -30.34 14.22
CA LYS A 272 -12.37 -30.85 13.12
C LYS A 272 -11.60 -31.04 11.80
N GLU A 273 -10.27 -31.08 11.87
CA GLU A 273 -9.33 -31.18 10.73
C GLU A 273 -9.46 -30.05 9.68
N LYS A 274 -10.14 -28.94 10.01
CA LYS A 274 -10.30 -27.76 9.14
C LYS A 274 -9.11 -26.83 9.29
N VAL A 275 -7.94 -27.27 8.82
CA VAL A 275 -6.65 -26.55 8.95
C VAL A 275 -6.70 -25.12 8.40
N ARG A 276 -7.34 -24.90 7.26
CA ARG A 276 -7.41 -23.56 6.64
C ARG A 276 -8.24 -22.57 7.49
N PRO A 277 -9.49 -22.87 7.88
CA PRO A 277 -10.24 -22.04 8.83
C PRO A 277 -9.53 -21.83 10.17
N ALA A 278 -8.86 -22.86 10.71
CA ALA A 278 -8.10 -22.72 11.95
C ALA A 278 -6.97 -21.68 11.83
N ARG A 279 -6.17 -21.77 10.76
CA ARG A 279 -5.09 -20.82 10.50
C ARG A 279 -5.59 -19.39 10.30
N LEU A 280 -6.72 -19.21 9.62
CA LEU A 280 -7.35 -17.89 9.46
C LEU A 280 -7.77 -17.30 10.81
N ALA A 281 -8.31 -18.11 11.71
CA ALA A 281 -8.68 -17.66 13.04
C ALA A 281 -7.46 -17.27 13.92
N VAL A 282 -6.30 -17.94 13.75
CA VAL A 282 -5.04 -17.51 14.42
C VAL A 282 -4.55 -16.17 13.88
N ILE A 283 -4.63 -15.98 12.57
CA ILE A 283 -4.29 -14.70 11.96
C ILE A 283 -5.21 -13.62 12.55
N ASP A 284 -6.52 -13.83 12.52
CA ASP A 284 -7.49 -12.89 13.09
C ASP A 284 -7.20 -12.58 14.57
N ALA A 285 -6.85 -13.58 15.37
CA ALA A 285 -6.45 -13.39 16.77
C ALA A 285 -5.19 -12.53 16.92
N TYR A 286 -4.18 -12.74 16.07
CA TYR A 286 -2.97 -11.90 16.06
C TYR A 286 -3.27 -10.47 15.61
N LEU A 287 -4.21 -10.28 14.69
CA LEU A 287 -4.61 -8.94 14.24
C LEU A 287 -5.27 -8.11 15.34
N VAL A 288 -6.06 -8.74 16.21
CA VAL A 288 -6.63 -8.08 17.39
C VAL A 288 -5.55 -7.83 18.45
N PHE A 289 -4.51 -8.67 18.51
CA PHE A 289 -3.36 -8.47 19.39
C PHE A 289 -2.42 -7.33 18.93
N GLU A 290 -2.35 -7.01 17.64
CA GLU A 290 -1.36 -6.07 17.09
C GLU A 290 -1.32 -4.68 17.80
N PRO A 291 -2.45 -4.01 18.07
CA PRO A 291 -2.43 -2.73 18.80
C PRO A 291 -1.95 -2.89 20.25
N VAL A 292 -2.27 -4.03 20.87
CA VAL A 292 -1.85 -4.41 22.23
C VAL A 292 -0.34 -4.68 22.26
N GLU A 293 0.19 -5.33 21.22
CA GLU A 293 1.61 -5.62 21.06
C GLU A 293 2.44 -4.33 21.14
N GLN A 294 2.02 -3.26 20.47
CA GLN A 294 2.76 -1.99 20.48
C GLN A 294 2.85 -1.40 21.89
N VAL A 295 1.76 -1.39 22.65
CA VAL A 295 1.74 -0.94 24.04
C VAL A 295 2.64 -1.82 24.92
N LEU A 296 2.62 -3.14 24.71
CA LEU A 296 3.48 -4.07 25.42
C LEU A 296 4.95 -3.91 25.05
N LEU A 297 5.27 -3.57 23.80
CA LEU A 297 6.65 -3.35 23.37
C LEU A 297 7.28 -2.13 24.03
N GLU A 298 6.47 -1.10 24.29
CA GLU A 298 6.87 0.10 25.03
C GLU A 298 7.05 -0.17 26.53
N LYS A 299 6.09 -0.88 27.15
CA LYS A 299 6.10 -1.11 28.61
C LYS A 299 6.97 -2.30 29.04
N ASN A 300 6.97 -3.38 28.27
CA ASN A 300 7.78 -4.57 28.51
C ASN A 300 8.06 -5.34 27.21
N ARG A 301 9.12 -4.92 26.51
CA ARG A 301 9.55 -5.49 25.23
C ARG A 301 9.72 -7.01 25.22
N LYS A 302 10.13 -7.61 26.34
CA LYS A 302 10.32 -9.07 26.45
C LYS A 302 8.97 -9.80 26.36
N VAL A 303 7.93 -9.25 26.99
CA VAL A 303 6.57 -9.81 26.99
C VAL A 303 5.95 -9.68 25.60
N GLY A 304 5.97 -8.47 25.01
CA GLY A 304 5.41 -8.24 23.67
C GLY A 304 5.99 -9.18 22.61
N LYS A 305 7.33 -9.25 22.52
CA LYS A 305 8.03 -10.18 21.60
C LYS A 305 7.81 -11.65 21.92
N GLY A 306 7.57 -11.98 23.20
CA GLY A 306 7.31 -13.36 23.62
C GLY A 306 5.98 -13.88 23.07
N ILE A 307 4.95 -13.04 23.13
CA ILE A 307 3.60 -13.35 22.62
C ILE A 307 3.62 -13.41 21.09
N GLU A 308 4.20 -12.41 20.42
CA GLU A 308 4.40 -12.35 18.95
C GLU A 308 5.04 -13.65 18.44
N ARG A 309 6.16 -14.07 19.06
CA ARG A 309 6.85 -15.30 18.71
C ARG A 309 5.96 -16.54 18.85
N THR A 310 5.16 -16.61 19.92
CA THR A 310 4.30 -17.76 20.17
C THR A 310 3.14 -17.85 19.16
N PHE A 311 2.61 -16.71 18.70
CA PHE A 311 1.70 -16.67 17.56
C PHE A 311 2.35 -17.20 16.27
N GLY A 312 3.61 -16.82 16.00
CA GLY A 312 4.38 -17.35 14.87
C GLY A 312 4.65 -18.86 14.96
N GLU A 313 4.95 -19.36 16.16
CA GLU A 313 5.10 -20.80 16.45
C GLU A 313 3.80 -21.56 16.14
N LEU A 314 2.65 -21.05 16.61
CA LEU A 314 1.33 -21.64 16.36
C LEU A 314 0.99 -21.75 14.87
N GLN A 315 1.21 -20.67 14.11
CA GLN A 315 0.98 -20.68 12.66
C GLN A 315 1.88 -21.69 11.94
N THR A 316 3.12 -21.85 12.40
CA THR A 316 4.09 -22.80 11.85
C THR A 316 3.65 -24.24 12.10
N GLN A 317 3.22 -24.56 13.33
CA GLN A 317 2.71 -25.88 13.69
C GLN A 317 1.48 -26.25 12.85
N MET A 318 0.51 -25.34 12.72
CA MET A 318 -0.70 -25.59 11.92
C MET A 318 -0.39 -25.81 10.44
N LYS A 319 0.60 -25.08 9.89
CA LYS A 319 1.04 -25.31 8.51
C LYS A 319 1.66 -26.70 8.32
N LYS A 320 2.39 -27.19 9.32
CA LYS A 320 3.02 -28.53 9.30
C LYS A 320 2.03 -29.65 9.64
N LYS A 321 0.75 -29.33 9.90
CA LYS A 321 -0.25 -30.28 10.40
C LYS A 321 0.23 -31.00 11.66
N ALA A 322 0.83 -30.26 12.58
CA ALA A 322 1.28 -30.80 13.87
C ALA A 322 0.10 -31.45 14.64
N PRO A 323 0.37 -32.41 15.54
CA PRO A 323 -0.64 -33.00 16.42
C PRO A 323 -1.50 -31.93 17.12
N TYR A 324 -2.79 -32.23 17.31
CA TYR A 324 -3.72 -31.32 17.99
C TYR A 324 -3.22 -30.86 19.36
N GLN A 325 -2.57 -31.75 20.12
CA GLN A 325 -2.01 -31.45 21.44
C GLN A 325 -0.97 -30.31 21.41
N ASP A 326 -0.16 -30.23 20.35
CA ASP A 326 0.86 -29.18 20.20
C ASP A 326 0.21 -27.81 19.93
N ILE A 327 -0.85 -27.82 19.12
CA ILE A 327 -1.67 -26.65 18.82
C ILE A 327 -2.34 -26.14 20.08
N GLU A 328 -2.98 -27.04 20.82
CA GLU A 328 -3.67 -26.73 22.07
C GLU A 328 -2.70 -26.14 23.10
N THR A 329 -1.52 -26.75 23.26
CA THR A 329 -0.46 -26.29 24.16
C THR A 329 -0.02 -24.87 23.83
N THR A 330 0.18 -24.59 22.54
CA THR A 330 0.65 -23.27 22.08
C THR A 330 -0.44 -22.20 22.23
N ILE A 331 -1.71 -22.53 21.98
CA ILE A 331 -2.84 -21.63 22.26
C ILE A 331 -2.95 -21.32 23.75
N ASN A 332 -2.82 -22.33 24.61
CA ASN A 332 -2.87 -22.14 26.06
C ASN A 332 -1.74 -21.23 26.56
N LYS A 333 -0.54 -21.36 25.97
CA LYS A 333 0.59 -20.47 26.26
C LYS A 333 0.29 -19.02 25.88
N ILE A 334 -0.28 -18.77 24.70
CA ILE A 334 -0.69 -17.41 24.28
C ILE A 334 -1.69 -16.83 25.28
N ASN A 335 -2.74 -17.59 25.64
CA ASN A 335 -3.75 -17.13 26.60
C ASN A 335 -3.16 -16.81 27.98
N LEU A 336 -2.20 -17.61 28.45
CA LEU A 336 -1.50 -17.38 29.71
C LEU A 336 -0.67 -16.09 29.65
N ASP A 337 0.12 -15.92 28.58
CA ASP A 337 0.98 -14.75 28.41
C ASP A 337 0.15 -13.46 28.29
N LEU A 338 -0.99 -13.49 27.56
CA LEU A 338 -1.93 -12.36 27.47
C LEU A 338 -2.53 -12.01 28.84
N LYS A 339 -2.93 -13.01 29.63
CA LYS A 339 -3.44 -12.79 30.99
C LYS A 339 -2.38 -12.14 31.88
N SER A 340 -1.13 -12.60 31.80
CA SER A 340 -0.02 -12.01 32.55
C SER A 340 0.36 -10.61 32.06
N ALA A 341 0.04 -10.26 30.80
CA ALA A 341 0.29 -8.95 30.23
C ALA A 341 -0.79 -7.91 30.59
N LEU A 342 -1.99 -8.33 31.01
CA LEU A 342 -3.12 -7.44 31.31
C LEU A 342 -2.77 -6.28 32.28
N PRO A 343 -2.03 -6.48 33.40
CA PRO A 343 -1.66 -5.38 34.29
C PRO A 343 -0.75 -4.33 33.64
N LEU A 344 -0.06 -4.68 32.56
CA LEU A 344 0.75 -3.73 31.79
C LEU A 344 -0.13 -2.88 30.86
N LEU A 345 -1.35 -3.31 30.54
CA LEU A 345 -2.24 -2.62 29.60
C LEU A 345 -3.19 -1.63 30.28
N GLN A 346 -3.32 -1.73 31.61
CA GLN A 346 -4.02 -0.78 32.48
C GLN A 346 -3.12 0.44 32.81
#